data_AF-A0A3N8PLC5-F1
#
_entry.id   AF-A0A3N8PLC5-F1
#
_cell.length_a   1.000
_cell.length_b   1.000
_cell.length_c   1.000
_cell.angle_alpha   90.00
_cell.angle_beta   90.00
_cell.angle_gamma   90.00
#
_symmetry.space_group_name_H-M   'P 1'
#
loop_
_entity.id
_entity.type
_entity.pdbx_description
1 polymer ?
#
loop_
_entity_poly.entity_id
_entity_poly.type
_entity_poly.pdbx_seq_one_letter_code
_entity_poly.pdbx_strand_id
1 'polypeptide(L)' 'MSMEKPIPGGGFVSAKEAAALLRVSQPTLRNRARLDPAFPKPRKISPRKTVYLESEIASFLSNLPHGL' A
#
# COMPACT_ATOMS: atom_id res chain seq x y z
N MET A 1 -9.28 22.43 -9.16
CA MET A 1 -8.24 21.92 -8.26
C MET A 1 -7.69 20.64 -8.86
N SER A 2 -6.64 20.77 -9.68
CA SER A 2 -5.92 19.61 -10.20
C SER A 2 -5.15 18.99 -9.05
N MET A 3 -5.65 17.88 -8.52
CA MET A 3 -4.82 17.01 -7.68
C MET A 3 -3.82 16.34 -8.62
N GLU A 4 -2.64 16.94 -8.75
CA GLU A 4 -1.50 16.26 -9.35
C GLU A 4 -1.25 14.99 -8.53
N LYS A 5 -1.57 13.83 -9.11
CA LYS A 5 -1.24 12.54 -8.51
C LYS A 5 0.28 12.48 -8.44
N PRO A 6 0.90 12.29 -7.25
CA PRO A 6 2.33 12.07 -7.18
C PRO A 6 2.67 10.85 -8.04
N ILE A 7 3.64 11.04 -8.92
CA ILE A 7 4.23 9.99 -9.75
C ILE A 7 4.87 8.99 -8.77
N PRO A 8 4.56 7.67 -8.85
CA PRO A 8 4.98 6.68 -7.86
C PRO A 8 6.49 6.50 -7.92
N GLY A 9 7.19 7.19 -7.01
CA GLY A 9 8.64 7.34 -7.03
C GLY A 9 9.27 6.86 -5.73
N GLY A 10 9.27 5.54 -5.50
CA GLY A 10 10.20 4.86 -4.59
C GLY A 10 10.12 5.20 -3.09
N GLY A 11 9.01 5.77 -2.61
CA GLY A 11 8.86 6.20 -1.21
C GLY A 11 8.36 5.13 -0.24
N PHE A 12 8.54 5.41 1.06
CA PHE A 12 7.84 4.72 2.14
C PHE A 12 6.56 5.48 2.48
N VAL A 13 5.41 4.81 2.39
CA VAL A 13 4.11 5.37 2.79
C VAL A 13 3.65 4.79 4.12
N SER A 14 2.90 5.59 4.89
CA SER A 14 2.29 5.12 6.14
C SER A 14 1.18 4.09 5.88
N ALA A 15 0.77 3.37 6.93
CA ALA A 15 -0.38 2.45 6.84
C ALA A 15 -1.68 3.16 6.41
N LYS A 16 -1.86 4.43 6.78
CA LYS A 16 -3.04 5.23 6.40
C LYS A 16 -3.02 5.54 4.91
N GLU A 17 -1.88 5.95 4.37
CA GLU A 17 -1.71 6.26 2.95
C GLU A 17 -1.80 4.99 2.10
N ALA A 18 -1.16 3.89 2.53
CA ALA A 18 -1.25 2.60 1.85
C ALA A 18 -2.70 2.10 1.76
N ALA A 19 -3.47 2.23 2.85
CA ALA A 19 -4.90 1.90 2.86
C ALA A 19 -5.70 2.75 1.87
N ALA A 20 -5.40 4.05 1.79
CA ALA A 20 -6.05 4.96 0.84
C ALA A 20 -5.71 4.61 -0.63
N LEU A 21 -4.44 4.31 -0.93
CA LEU A 21 -3.99 3.90 -2.27
C LEU A 21 -4.66 2.60 -2.72
N LEU A 22 -4.78 1.64 -1.81
CA LEU A 22 -5.42 0.35 -2.07
C LEU A 22 -6.95 0.37 -1.94
N ARG A 23 -7.53 1.53 -1.60
CA ARG A 23 -8.98 1.73 -1.35
C ARG A 23 -9.58 0.72 -0.36
N VAL A 24 -8.84 0.42 0.71
CA VAL A 24 -9.28 -0.49 1.78
C VAL A 24 -9.22 0.21 3.15
N SER A 25 -9.88 -0.39 4.15
CA SER A 25 -9.72 0.05 5.54
C SER A 25 -8.35 -0.36 6.10
N GLN A 26 -7.84 0.33 7.12
CA GLN A 26 -6.58 -0.08 7.79
C GLN A 26 -6.65 -1.49 8.43
N PRO A 27 -7.77 -1.91 9.07
CA PRO A 27 -7.93 -3.29 9.50
C PRO A 27 -7.85 -4.29 8.34
N THR A 28 -8.49 -3.99 7.22
CA THR A 28 -8.44 -4.83 6.00
C THR A 28 -7.03 -4.89 5.43
N LEU A 29 -6.30 -3.77 5.38
CA LEU A 29 -4.90 -3.71 4.98
C LEU A 29 -4.04 -4.66 5.82
N ARG A 30 -4.17 -4.58 7.16
CA ARG A 30 -3.41 -5.43 8.09
C ARG A 30 -3.77 -6.91 7.94
N ASN A 31 -5.05 -7.23 7.74
CA ASN A 31 -5.50 -8.61 7.57
C ASN A 31 -5.01 -9.18 6.23
N ARG A 32 -5.15 -8.44 5.12
CA ARG A 32 -4.68 -8.88 3.79
C ARG A 32 -3.17 -9.06 3.76
N ALA A 33 -2.40 -8.13 4.33
CA ALA A 33 -0.94 -8.26 4.42
C ALA A 33 -0.47 -9.49 5.23
N ARG A 34 -1.33 -10.09 6.06
CA ARG A 34 -1.05 -11.34 6.78
C ARG A 34 -1.49 -12.58 6.03
N LEU A 35 -2.59 -12.50 5.27
CA LEU A 35 -3.24 -13.65 4.63
C LEU A 35 -2.78 -13.88 3.19
N ASP A 36 -2.47 -12.80 2.48
CA ASP A 36 -2.14 -12.84 1.06
C ASP A 36 -0.62 -12.61 0.88
N PRO A 37 0.14 -13.62 0.42
CA PRO A 37 1.58 -13.51 0.23
C PRO A 37 1.96 -12.55 -0.91
N ALA A 38 1.05 -12.28 -1.86
CA ALA A 38 1.26 -11.34 -2.96
C ALA A 38 0.94 -9.89 -2.56
N PHE A 39 0.29 -9.66 -1.42
CA PHE A 39 -0.09 -8.34 -0.95
C PHE A 39 1.10 -7.54 -0.39
N PRO A 40 1.16 -6.21 -0.56
CA PRO A 40 2.24 -5.37 -0.04
C PRO A 40 2.43 -5.54 1.47
N LYS A 41 3.67 -5.80 1.89
CA LYS A 41 3.97 -6.13 3.30
C LYS A 41 4.40 -4.90 4.10
N PRO A 42 3.97 -4.79 5.36
CA PRO A 42 4.46 -3.75 6.25
C PRO A 42 5.95 -3.95 6.57
N ARG A 43 6.73 -2.89 6.46
CA ARG A 43 8.11 -2.79 6.94
C ARG A 43 8.16 -1.96 8.21
N LYS A 44 8.76 -2.51 9.26
CA LYS A 44 8.99 -1.77 10.52
C LYS A 44 10.28 -0.96 10.37
N ILE A 45 10.17 0.35 10.57
CA ILE A 45 11.33 1.25 10.60
C ILE A 45 11.66 1.71 12.02
N SER A 46 10.71 1.58 12.95
CA SER A 46 10.94 1.79 14.38
C SER A 46 9.90 0.99 15.19
N PRO A 47 10.07 0.86 16.52
CA PRO A 47 9.11 0.14 17.36
C PRO A 47 7.67 0.65 17.26
N ARG A 48 7.48 1.93 16.92
CA ARG A 48 6.17 2.59 16.82
C ARG A 48 5.73 2.89 15.39
N LYS A 49 6.61 2.75 14.39
CA LYS A 49 6.33 3.18 13.01
C LYS A 49 6.49 2.03 12.03
N THR A 50 5.41 1.77 11.30
CA THR A 50 5.33 0.81 10.21
C THR A 50 4.99 1.55 8.93
N VAL A 51 5.69 1.20 7.86
CA VAL A 51 5.55 1.79 6.53
C VAL A 51 5.37 0.70 5.49
N TYR A 52 4.91 1.07 4.30
CA TYR A 52 4.79 0.21 3.14
C TYR A 52 5.61 0.82 2.01
N LEU A 53 6.16 -0.02 1.13
CA LEU A 53 6.80 0.47 -0.08
C LEU A 53 5.74 0.84 -1.10
N GLU A 54 5.79 2.09 -1.57
CA GLU A 54 4.90 2.57 -2.60
C GLU A 54 5.06 1.78 -3.90
N SER A 55 6.29 1.37 -4.24
CA SER A 55 6.57 0.53 -5.41
C SER A 55 5.93 -0.86 -5.34
N GLU A 56 5.88 -1.48 -4.15
CA GLU A 56 5.20 -2.77 -3.94
C GLU A 56 3.68 -2.60 -4.11
N ILE A 57 3.12 -1.51 -3.59
CA ILE A 57 1.69 -1.17 -3.76
C ILE A 57 1.36 -0.94 -5.23
N ALA A 58 2.17 -0.15 -5.94
CA ALA A 58 1.99 0.11 -7.36
C ALA A 58 2.09 -1.18 -8.20
N SER A 59 3.07 -2.04 -7.90
CA SER A 59 3.24 -3.35 -8.57
C SER A 59 2.07 -4.28 -8.29
N PHE A 60 1.53 -4.28 -7.07
CA PHE A 60 0.34 -5.04 -6.74
C PHE A 60 -0.89 -4.54 -7.50
N LEU A 61 -1.07 -3.22 -7.58
CA LEU A 61 -2.15 -2.60 -8.35
C LEU A 61 -2.03 -2.85 -9.86
N SER A 62 -0.81 -2.90 -10.42
CA SER A 62 -0.61 -3.23 -11.83
C SER A 62 -0.82 -4.72 -12.14
N ASN A 63 -0.57 -5.60 -11.17
CA ASN A 63 -0.75 -7.05 -11.31
C ASN A 63 -2.17 -7.52 -10.97
N LEU A 64 -3.02 -6.66 -10.42
CA LEU A 64 -4.44 -6.94 -10.24
C LEU A 64 -5.07 -7.08 -11.64
N PRO A 65 -5.53 -8.28 -12.05
CA PRO A 65 -6.21 -8.43 -13.32
C PRO A 65 -7.42 -7.48 -13.32
N HIS A 66 -7.54 -6.64 -14.36
CA HIS A 66 -8.72 -5.82 -14.58
C HIS A 66 -9.95 -6.74 -14.68
N GLY A 67 -10.68 -6.86 -13.57
CA GLY A 67 -11.82 -7.75 -13.42
C GLY A 67 -12.53 -7.47 -12.11
N LEU A 68 -13.11 -6.26 -12.01
CA LEU A 68 -14.32 -6.03 -11.22
C LEU A 68 -15.51 -6.11 -12.17
#